data_AF-A0A0C2F602-F1
#
_entry.id   AF-A0A0C2F602-F1
#
_cell.length_a   1.000
_cell.length_b   1.000
_cell.length_c   1.000
_cell.angle_alpha   90.00
_cell.angle_beta   90.00
_cell.angle_gamma   90.00
#
_symmetry.space_group_name_H-M   'P 1'
#
loop_
_entity.id
_entity.type
_entity.pdbx_description
1 polymer ?
#
loop_
_entity_poly.entity_id
_entity_poly.type
_entity_poly.pdbx_seq_one_letter_code
_entity_poly.pdbx_strand_id
1 'polypeptide(L)'
;MFVLDEADEMLSRGFKDQIYEVFKTLPQEVQVVLLSATMPADVLDVTNRFMRNPIRILVKKEELTLEGIRQFYINVQKDEYKFETLCDLYDAVNVTQAVIFCNTRRKVEQLTEQMTKKQFTVSSLHGDMEQQDRDVIMR
;
A
#
# COMPACT_ATOMS: atom_id res chain seq x y z
N MET A 1 -23.31 -11.15 -0.89
CA MET A 1 -21.89 -11.39 -1.23
C MET A 1 -21.06 -10.42 -0.41
N PHE A 2 -19.97 -10.88 0.20
CA PHE A 2 -19.06 -10.11 1.03
C PHE A 2 -17.65 -10.29 0.48
N VAL A 3 -16.97 -9.17 0.19
CA VAL A 3 -15.65 -9.17 -0.45
C VAL A 3 -14.66 -8.49 0.48
N LEU A 4 -13.58 -9.18 0.81
CA LEU A 4 -12.42 -8.66 1.52
C LEU A 4 -11.30 -8.49 0.50
N ASP A 5 -11.00 -7.24 0.15
CA ASP A 5 -9.88 -6.89 -0.72
C ASP A 5 -8.68 -6.46 0.14
N GLU A 6 -7.46 -6.75 -0.33
CA GLU A 6 -6.20 -6.55 0.42
C GLU A 6 -6.24 -7.10 1.86
N ALA A 7 -6.72 -8.34 2.04
CA ALA A 7 -7.02 -8.88 3.37
C ALA A 7 -5.80 -9.00 4.31
N ASP A 8 -4.59 -9.16 3.77
CA ASP A 8 -3.33 -9.12 4.51
C ASP A 8 -3.07 -7.73 5.11
N GLU A 9 -3.29 -6.67 4.34
CA GLU A 9 -3.21 -5.28 4.81
C GLU A 9 -4.30 -4.96 5.84
N MET A 10 -5.53 -5.47 5.62
CA MET A 10 -6.60 -5.25 6.60
C MET A 10 -6.26 -5.83 7.97
N LEU A 11 -5.72 -7.06 7.99
CA LEU A 11 -5.37 -7.74 9.24
C LEU A 11 -4.11 -7.15 9.89
N SER A 12 -3.11 -6.75 9.11
CA SER A 12 -1.89 -6.11 9.63
C SER A 12 -2.18 -4.75 10.30
N ARG A 13 -3.19 -4.03 9.81
CA ARG A 13 -3.66 -2.75 10.38
C ARG A 13 -4.58 -2.91 11.59
N GLY A 14 -4.81 -4.15 12.04
CA GLY A 14 -5.64 -4.44 13.20
C GLY A 14 -7.14 -4.41 12.93
N PHE A 15 -7.59 -4.48 11.68
CA PHE A 15 -9.02 -4.48 11.35
C PHE A 15 -9.75 -5.80 11.63
N LYS A 16 -9.08 -6.75 12.28
CA LYS A 16 -9.63 -8.08 12.60
C LYS A 16 -10.98 -7.95 13.29
N ASP A 17 -11.04 -7.23 14.41
CA ASP A 17 -12.27 -7.15 15.20
C ASP A 17 -13.41 -6.49 14.42
N GLN A 18 -13.16 -5.44 13.63
CA GLN A 18 -14.19 -4.84 12.78
C GLN A 18 -14.71 -5.82 11.72
N ILE A 19 -13.84 -6.61 11.09
CA ILE A 19 -14.25 -7.64 10.12
C ILE A 19 -15.17 -8.68 10.82
N TYR A 20 -14.82 -9.11 12.03
CA TYR A 20 -15.66 -10.03 12.81
C TYR A 20 -17.03 -9.43 13.11
N GLU A 21 -17.09 -8.18 13.55
CA GLU A 21 -18.35 -7.50 13.87
C GLU A 21 -19.24 -7.34 12.62
N VAL A 22 -18.66 -6.92 11.49
CA VAL A 22 -19.40 -6.87 10.22
C VAL A 22 -19.93 -8.26 9.86
N PHE A 23 -19.10 -9.30 9.95
CA PHE A 23 -19.48 -10.66 9.60
C PHE A 23 -20.66 -11.19 10.42
N LYS A 24 -20.73 -10.88 11.72
CA LYS A 24 -21.84 -11.26 12.60
C LYS A 24 -23.19 -10.66 12.18
N THR A 25 -23.17 -9.53 11.49
CA THR A 25 -24.40 -8.86 11.00
C THR A 25 -24.88 -9.40 9.66
N LEU A 26 -24.07 -10.21 8.97
CA LEU A 26 -24.39 -10.73 7.65
C LEU A 26 -25.27 -11.99 7.72
N PRO A 27 -26.08 -12.27 6.68
CA PRO A 27 -26.81 -13.53 6.57
C PRO A 27 -25.87 -14.74 6.60
N GLN A 28 -26.31 -15.85 7.20
CA GLN A 28 -25.49 -17.07 7.30
C GLN A 28 -25.05 -17.62 5.95
N GLU A 29 -25.88 -17.48 4.90
CA GLU A 29 -25.61 -17.96 3.54
C GLU A 29 -24.84 -16.94 2.68
N VAL A 30 -24.18 -15.96 3.28
CA VAL A 30 -23.39 -14.98 2.52
C VAL A 30 -22.20 -15.64 1.83
N GLN A 31 -22.09 -15.46 0.52
CA GLN A 31 -20.87 -15.82 -0.21
C GLN A 31 -19.74 -14.87 0.19
N VAL A 32 -18.60 -15.43 0.59
CA VAL A 32 -17.40 -14.68 0.99
C VAL A 32 -16.32 -14.84 -0.06
N VAL A 33 -15.74 -13.72 -0.50
CA VAL A 33 -14.59 -13.66 -1.41
C VAL A 33 -13.46 -12.94 -0.68
N LEU A 34 -12.26 -13.49 -0.73
CA LEU A 34 -11.06 -12.87 -0.16
C LEU A 34 -9.99 -12.77 -1.23
N LEU A 35 -9.46 -11.57 -1.38
CA LEU A 35 -8.40 -11.19 -2.30
C LEU A 35 -7.25 -10.66 -1.44
N SER A 36 -6.05 -11.16 -1.69
CA SER A 36 -4.87 -10.78 -0.91
C SER A 36 -3.60 -11.10 -1.69
N ALA A 37 -2.61 -10.21 -1.60
CA ALA A 37 -1.33 -10.40 -2.27
C ALA A 37 -0.48 -11.45 -1.54
N THR A 38 -0.59 -11.52 -0.22
CA THR A 38 0.12 -12.48 0.62
C THR A 38 -0.83 -13.32 1.47
N MET A 39 -0.43 -14.53 1.84
CA MET A 39 -1.25 -15.43 2.66
C MET A 39 -0.56 -15.78 3.99
N PRO A 40 -0.38 -14.82 4.91
CA PRO A 40 0.12 -15.10 6.25
C PRO A 40 -0.89 -15.93 7.06
N ALA A 41 -0.45 -16.47 8.20
CA ALA A 41 -1.28 -17.33 9.05
C ALA A 41 -2.61 -16.65 9.47
N ASP A 42 -2.58 -15.35 9.75
CA ASP A 42 -3.79 -14.60 10.13
C ASP A 42 -4.85 -14.57 9.01
N VAL A 43 -4.44 -14.42 7.75
CA VAL A 43 -5.36 -14.46 6.60
C VAL A 43 -5.92 -15.87 6.43
N LEU A 44 -5.10 -16.91 6.60
CA LEU A 44 -5.55 -18.29 6.55
C LEU A 44 -6.58 -18.59 7.65
N ASP A 45 -6.38 -18.08 8.86
CA ASP A 45 -7.34 -18.23 9.96
C ASP A 45 -8.69 -17.58 9.65
N VAL A 46 -8.68 -16.42 9.02
CA VAL A 46 -9.89 -15.74 8.51
C VAL A 46 -10.59 -16.61 7.47
N THR A 47 -9.87 -17.15 6.47
CA THR A 47 -10.48 -18.03 5.46
C THR A 47 -11.12 -19.27 6.08
N ASN A 48 -10.47 -19.89 7.07
CA ASN A 48 -10.97 -21.10 7.72
C ASN A 48 -12.20 -20.86 8.59
N ARG A 49 -12.34 -19.67 9.18
CA ARG A 49 -13.47 -19.33 10.07
C ARG A 49 -14.68 -18.79 9.33
N PHE A 50 -14.46 -18.03 8.26
CA PHE A 50 -15.53 -17.29 7.59
C PHE A 50 -15.99 -17.91 6.27
N MET A 51 -15.19 -18.80 5.66
CA MET A 51 -15.54 -19.42 4.38
C MET A 51 -15.96 -20.86 4.56
N ARG A 52 -16.93 -21.29 3.74
CA ARG A 52 -17.40 -22.67 3.68
C ARG A 52 -16.84 -23.33 2.42
N ASN A 53 -15.93 -24.28 2.59
CA ASN A 53 -15.28 -25.00 1.48
C ASN A 53 -14.81 -24.09 0.32
N PRO A 54 -13.92 -23.11 0.59
CA PRO A 54 -13.53 -22.12 -0.42
C PRO A 54 -12.72 -22.74 -1.55
N ILE A 55 -12.99 -22.30 -2.78
CA ILE A 55 -12.12 -22.55 -3.93
C ILE A 55 -10.86 -21.70 -3.75
N ARG A 56 -9.68 -22.33 -3.79
CA ARG A 56 -8.39 -21.66 -3.61
C ARG A 56 -7.72 -21.45 -4.96
N ILE A 57 -7.60 -20.21 -5.38
CA ILE A 57 -6.82 -19.80 -6.54
C ILE A 57 -5.54 -19.18 -6.00
N LEU A 58 -4.47 -19.98 -5.95
CA LEU A 58 -3.18 -19.55 -5.42
C LEU A 58 -2.20 -19.38 -6.58
N VAL A 59 -1.53 -18.24 -6.64
CA VAL A 59 -0.37 -18.05 -7.51
C VAL A 59 0.80 -18.76 -6.85
N LYS A 60 1.45 -19.67 -7.57
CA LYS A 60 2.66 -20.34 -7.05
C LYS A 60 3.67 -19.26 -6.71
N LYS A 61 4.27 -19.39 -5.53
CA LYS A 61 5.45 -18.64 -5.10
C LYS A 61 6.65 -19.15 -5.92
N GLU A 62 6.65 -18.93 -7.22
CA GLU A 62 7.92 -18.55 -7.86
C GLU A 62 8.36 -17.32 -7.07
N GLU A 63 9.65 -17.25 -6.71
CA GLU A 63 10.15 -16.15 -5.89
C GLU A 63 9.50 -14.86 -6.37
N LEU A 64 9.10 -13.98 -5.44
CA LEU A 64 8.61 -12.65 -5.76
C LEU A 64 9.76 -11.80 -6.37
N THR A 65 10.58 -12.40 -7.23
CA THR A 65 11.27 -11.72 -8.30
C THR A 65 10.19 -11.02 -9.08
N LEU A 66 10.10 -9.72 -8.83
CA LEU A 66 9.41 -8.79 -9.70
C LEU A 66 10.11 -8.89 -11.06
N GLU A 67 9.82 -9.93 -11.85
CA GLU A 67 10.38 -10.20 -13.17
C GLU A 67 9.92 -9.07 -14.10
N GLY A 68 10.63 -7.95 -14.03
CA GLY A 68 10.23 -6.69 -14.66
C GLY A 68 10.59 -5.45 -13.86
N ILE A 69 10.75 -5.55 -12.53
CA ILE A 69 11.18 -4.43 -11.68
C ILE A 69 12.63 -4.64 -11.27
N ARG A 70 13.49 -3.77 -11.80
CA ARG A 70 14.89 -3.67 -11.36
C ARG A 70 14.93 -2.94 -10.02
N GLN A 71 15.39 -3.63 -8.99
CA GLN A 71 15.47 -3.11 -7.63
C GLN A 71 16.89 -2.62 -7.34
N PHE A 72 17.01 -1.40 -6.82
CA PHE A 72 18.28 -0.78 -6.44
C PHE A 72 18.16 -0.15 -5.05
N TYR A 73 19.29 0.05 -4.39
CA TYR A 73 19.36 0.82 -3.14
C TYR A 73 20.54 1.79 -3.19
N ILE A 74 20.40 2.91 -2.47
CA ILE A 74 21.47 3.90 -2.30
C ILE A 74 21.67 4.12 -0.81
N ASN A 75 22.90 3.87 -0.32
CA ASN A 75 23.26 4.14 1.05
C ASN A 75 23.66 5.62 1.21
N VAL A 76 22.71 6.43 1.66
CA VAL A 76 22.90 7.88 1.89
C VAL A 76 23.60 8.21 3.21
N GLN A 77 23.93 7.21 4.04
CA GLN A 77 24.55 7.34 5.38
C GLN A 77 23.71 8.09 6.44
N LYS A 78 23.16 9.27 6.11
CA LYS A 78 22.36 10.12 6.98
C LYS A 78 21.05 10.54 6.30
N ASP A 79 20.03 10.80 7.11
CA ASP A 79 18.70 11.19 6.60
C ASP A 79 18.72 12.55 5.89
N GLU A 80 19.58 13.47 6.33
CA GLU A 80 19.74 14.81 5.73
C GLU A 80 20.23 14.76 4.27
N TYR A 81 20.98 13.73 3.88
CA TYR A 81 21.50 13.56 2.51
C TYR A 81 20.48 12.95 1.55
N LYS A 82 19.33 12.46 2.02
CA LYS A 82 18.31 11.86 1.15
C LYS A 82 17.74 12.85 0.14
N PHE A 83 17.50 14.10 0.54
CA PHE A 83 16.88 15.08 -0.33
C PHE A 83 17.79 15.48 -1.49
N GLU A 84 19.07 15.71 -1.20
CA GLU A 84 20.08 16.01 -2.22
C GLU A 84 20.25 14.83 -3.17
N THR A 85 20.39 13.61 -2.64
CA THR A 85 20.48 12.38 -3.45
C THR A 85 19.26 12.19 -4.34
N LEU A 86 18.06 12.52 -3.85
CA LEU A 86 16.84 12.45 -4.65
C LEU A 86 16.87 13.44 -5.81
N CYS A 87 17.37 14.67 -5.60
CA CYS A 87 17.51 15.66 -6.66
C CYS A 87 18.50 15.18 -7.72
N ASP A 88 19.65 14.64 -7.29
CA ASP A 88 20.66 14.07 -8.20
C ASP A 88 20.08 12.94 -9.07
N LEU A 89 19.17 12.13 -8.51
CA LEU A 89 18.48 11.08 -9.27
C LEU A 89 17.55 11.66 -10.36
N TYR A 90 16.84 12.75 -10.07
CA TYR A 90 16.02 13.43 -11.08
C TYR A 90 16.85 14.10 -12.17
N ASP A 91 18.07 14.55 -11.86
CA ASP A 91 19.00 15.12 -12.85
C ASP A 91 19.66 14.02 -13.72
N ALA A 92 19.95 12.86 -13.14
CA ALA A 92 20.62 11.76 -13.82
C ALA A 92 19.68 10.85 -14.63
N VAL A 93 18.39 10.80 -14.27
CA VAL A 93 17.43 9.85 -14.85
C VAL A 93 16.26 10.60 -15.45
N ASN A 94 15.94 10.31 -16.71
CA ASN A 94 14.75 10.85 -17.34
C ASN A 94 13.51 10.06 -16.89
N VAL A 95 12.80 10.58 -15.90
CA VAL A 95 11.62 9.94 -15.29
C VAL A 95 10.36 10.68 -15.73
N THR A 96 9.38 9.96 -16.28
CA THR A 96 8.08 10.55 -16.63
C THR A 96 7.22 10.81 -15.39
N GLN A 97 7.05 9.79 -14.56
CA GLN A 97 6.31 9.85 -13.30
C GLN A 97 6.99 8.94 -12.28
N ALA A 98 6.97 9.37 -11.02
CA ALA A 98 7.52 8.62 -9.90
C ALA A 98 6.58 8.69 -8.70
N VAL A 99 6.55 7.61 -7.91
CA VAL A 99 5.89 7.58 -6.61
C VAL A 99 6.96 7.47 -5.52
N ILE A 100 6.94 8.41 -4.57
CA ILE A 100 7.90 8.45 -3.46
C ILE A 100 7.16 8.15 -2.16
N PHE A 101 7.52 7.06 -1.51
CA PHE A 101 6.92 6.67 -0.24
C PHE A 101 7.71 7.24 0.94
N CYS A 102 6.99 7.75 1.94
CA CYS A 102 7.54 8.22 3.21
C CYS A 102 6.77 7.60 4.38
N ASN A 103 7.47 7.25 5.47
CA ASN A 103 6.84 6.55 6.60
C ASN A 103 5.89 7.42 7.43
N THR A 104 6.04 8.75 7.39
CA THR A 104 5.23 9.65 8.22
C THR A 104 4.63 10.78 7.39
N ARG A 105 3.42 11.20 7.75
CA ARG A 105 2.72 12.35 7.18
C ARG A 105 3.61 13.60 7.20
N ARG A 106 4.23 13.90 8.34
CA ARG A 106 5.12 15.07 8.48
C ARG A 106 6.26 15.05 7.45
N LYS A 107 6.83 13.87 7.17
CA LYS A 107 7.90 13.74 6.18
C LYS A 107 7.39 13.95 4.74
N VAL A 108 6.18 13.48 4.43
CA VAL A 108 5.51 13.75 3.15
C VAL A 108 5.35 15.26 2.94
N GLU A 109 4.78 15.98 3.92
CA GLU A 109 4.58 17.43 3.85
C GLU A 109 5.93 18.17 3.69
N GLN A 110 6.92 17.82 4.50
CA GLN A 110 8.26 18.41 4.44
C GLN A 110 8.98 18.16 3.10
N LEU A 111 8.85 16.97 2.53
CA LEU A 111 9.46 16.63 1.25
C LEU A 111 8.76 17.39 0.11
N THR A 112 7.44 17.46 0.16
CA THR A 112 6.61 18.18 -0.83
C THR A 112 6.98 19.66 -0.87
N GLU A 113 7.14 20.30 0.29
CA GLU A 113 7.56 21.70 0.37
C GLU A 113 8.96 21.91 -0.21
N GLN A 114 9.91 21.03 0.11
CA GLN A 114 11.29 21.11 -0.39
C GLN A 114 11.37 20.91 -1.91
N MET A 115 10.64 19.93 -2.46
CA MET A 115 10.58 19.70 -3.90
C MET A 115 9.89 20.84 -4.64
N THR A 116 8.81 21.38 -4.08
CA THR A 116 8.11 22.56 -4.64
C THR A 116 9.03 23.79 -4.69
N LYS A 117 9.84 24.02 -3.63
CA LYS A 117 10.84 25.11 -3.62
C LYS A 117 11.92 24.95 -4.69
N LYS A 118 12.22 23.71 -5.08
CA LYS A 118 13.12 23.36 -6.20
C LYS A 118 12.42 23.37 -7.56
N GLN A 119 11.18 23.85 -7.62
CA GLN A 119 10.35 23.97 -8.84
C GLN A 119 9.91 22.63 -9.46
N PHE A 120 9.98 21.53 -8.71
CA PHE A 120 9.38 20.27 -9.14
C PHE A 120 7.85 20.34 -9.02
N THR A 121 7.15 19.81 -10.02
CA THR A 121 5.70 19.58 -9.94
C THR A 121 5.46 18.31 -9.14
N VAL A 122 4.98 18.47 -7.90
CA VAL A 122 4.72 17.36 -6.98
C VAL A 122 3.32 17.46 -6.40
N SER A 123 2.71 16.30 -6.14
CA SER A 123 1.46 16.17 -5.40
C SER A 123 1.69 15.20 -4.25
N SER A 124 1.07 15.47 -3.11
CA SER A 124 1.28 14.70 -1.88
C SER A 124 -0.03 14.08 -1.41
N LEU A 125 0.00 12.82 -0.99
CA LEU A 125 -1.17 12.13 -0.45
C LEU A 125 -0.84 11.52 0.92
N HIS A 126 -1.71 11.76 1.92
CA HIS A 126 -1.60 11.16 3.25
C HIS A 126 -2.98 10.92 3.88
N GLY A 127 -3.03 10.12 4.95
CA GLY A 127 -4.28 9.64 5.56
C GLY A 127 -5.20 10.71 6.14
N ASP A 128 -4.66 11.84 6.58
CA ASP A 128 -5.43 12.94 7.18
C ASP A 128 -6.01 13.94 6.16
N MET A 129 -5.82 13.72 4.86
CA MET A 129 -6.43 14.59 3.83
C MET A 129 -7.91 14.30 3.70
N GLU A 130 -8.71 15.32 3.41
CA GLU A 130 -10.11 15.10 3.07
C GLU A 130 -10.21 14.23 1.81
N GLN A 131 -11.23 13.38 1.75
CA GLN A 131 -11.39 12.46 0.63
C GLN A 131 -11.49 13.20 -0.71
N GLN A 132 -12.10 14.39 -0.72
CA GLN A 132 -12.19 15.23 -1.92
C GLN A 132 -10.82 15.64 -2.44
N ASP A 133 -9.90 16.05 -1.56
CA ASP A 133 -8.53 16.41 -1.95
C ASP A 133 -7.76 15.20 -2.48
N ARG A 134 -7.96 14.03 -1.87
CA ARG A 134 -7.33 12.77 -2.32
C ARG A 134 -7.78 12.37 -3.72
N ASP A 135 -9.07 12.51 -4.01
CA ASP A 135 -9.63 12.17 -5.32
C ASP A 135 -9.13 13.11 -6.42
N VAL A 136 -8.84 14.38 -6.09
CA VAL A 136 -8.25 15.34 -7.04
C VAL A 136 -6.80 14.97 -7.37
N ILE A 137 -6.03 14.50 -6.38
CA ILE A 137 -4.62 14.13 -6.57
C ILE A 137 -4.47 12.84 -7.39
N MET A 138 -5.42 11.90 -7.30
CA MET A 138 -5.37 10.63 -8.03
C MET A 138 -5.93 10.70 -9.47
N ARG A 139 -6.48 11.85 -9.90
CA ARG A 139 -7.00 12.06 -11.26
C ARG A 139 -5.92 12.54 -12.23
#